data_AF-A0A1F9KEI7-F1
#
_entry.id   AF-A0A1F9KEI7-F1
#
_cell.length_a   1.000
_cell.length_b   1.000
_cell.length_c   1.000
_cell.angle_alpha   90.00
_cell.angle_beta   90.00
_cell.angle_gamma   90.00
#
_symmetry.space_group_name_H-M   'P 1'
#
loop_
_entity.id
_entity.type
_entity.pdbx_description
1 polymer ?
#
loop_
_entity_poly.entity_id
_entity_poly.type
_entity_poly.pdbx_seq_one_letter_code
_entity_poly.pdbx_strand_id
1 'polypeptide(L)'
;MADKALVLQGGRLIDGTGRPPIENSVIVIRAARFQAVGRSGDVSIPAGAETIDVRGKTVLPGFIDGHGHLEEFHGELYLHLGITTCATIELYQDGPWTFAQKQGTQLGKIRGPRIWMSGRAIGGVGTGHDAFGSRTSRDNIIVTTPDEVRNAVRRKKELGCDILKVNEFLSLDLLKIAVDEAHRLDMPVAAHSWDVVGSVKAGVDSIEHIWSVGYSSIPYAPARRKLAEDRLGGVIEQELAGSYYQTENYDQVIGAMVERRVAWTPTIAKWLRPLSPSANRFRERENEILNDPNADLPPAVRAVTDNAYDKLLKRYTPEQLKRAKIGYEKAHEFIRRFVQAGGILKEGSDPPRGMAALLMHQALVMDVEAGVPPMTAIQSATLNVARTFRKDKDYGSVEPGKVADLSIVEGDPLKDIWMTQNVKMVVMDGKVIDIGFHKYKNPIPSFYSYQSLPPNLEISPLFLIERTGPTVLKVRGEGGMWPFHRVMLNGEPLPTRFVSKSELEAIVSPEAIAKAGTYIVTLRSEGEALPESNRAHLTVGFKP
;
A
#
# COMPACT_ATOMS: atom_id res chain seq x y z
N MET A 1 -35.57 18.00 -10.45
CA MET A 1 -35.63 18.62 -9.11
C MET A 1 -34.36 19.43 -8.93
N ALA A 2 -34.43 20.65 -8.40
CA ALA A 2 -33.22 21.42 -8.11
C ALA A 2 -32.36 20.64 -7.11
N ASP A 3 -31.05 20.57 -7.35
CA ASP A 3 -30.12 19.81 -6.51
C ASP A 3 -30.14 20.39 -5.09
N LYS A 4 -30.72 19.63 -4.15
CA LYS A 4 -30.94 20.03 -2.76
C LYS A 4 -29.58 20.11 -2.06
N ALA A 5 -29.31 21.21 -1.37
CA ALA A 5 -28.05 21.36 -0.65
C ALA A 5 -27.99 20.38 0.54
N LEU A 6 -26.83 19.78 0.79
CA LEU A 6 -26.50 19.04 2.00
C LEU A 6 -25.67 19.95 2.92
N VAL A 7 -25.99 19.99 4.20
CA VAL A 7 -25.31 20.82 5.20
C VAL A 7 -24.85 19.96 6.36
N LEU A 8 -23.55 19.99 6.67
CA LEU A 8 -23.02 19.43 7.91
C LEU A 8 -22.80 20.58 8.89
N GLN A 9 -23.33 20.48 10.10
CA GLN A 9 -23.23 21.56 11.09
C GLN A 9 -22.89 21.09 12.51
N GLY A 10 -22.22 21.96 13.26
CA GLY A 10 -22.01 21.85 14.71
C GLY A 10 -20.78 21.06 15.14
N GLY A 11 -20.03 20.47 14.20
CA GLY A 11 -18.79 19.75 14.48
C GLY A 11 -17.56 20.67 14.47
N ARG A 12 -16.43 20.14 14.93
CA ARG A 12 -15.11 20.74 14.69
C ARG A 12 -14.68 20.43 13.27
N LEU A 13 -14.25 21.43 12.50
CA LEU A 13 -13.63 21.21 11.19
C LEU A 13 -12.12 21.39 11.27
N ILE A 14 -11.39 20.35 10.89
CA ILE A 14 -9.98 20.44 10.49
C ILE A 14 -9.98 20.45 8.96
N ASP A 15 -9.69 21.58 8.33
CA ASP A 15 -9.88 21.76 6.89
C ASP A 15 -8.76 21.15 6.02
N GLY A 16 -7.71 20.60 6.62
CA GLY A 16 -6.53 20.03 5.93
C GLY A 16 -5.51 21.06 5.44
N THR A 17 -5.76 22.36 5.61
CA THR A 17 -4.83 23.41 5.13
C THR A 17 -3.70 23.71 6.11
N GLY A 18 -3.81 23.22 7.35
CA GLY A 18 -2.89 23.55 8.45
C GLY A 18 -3.34 24.75 9.28
N ARG A 19 -4.42 25.42 8.89
CA ARG A 19 -5.06 26.48 9.69
C ARG A 19 -5.64 25.91 11.00
N PRO A 20 -5.83 26.76 12.03
CA PRO A 20 -6.52 26.36 13.24
C PRO A 20 -7.92 25.77 12.95
N PRO A 21 -8.37 24.75 13.71
CA PRO A 21 -9.70 24.18 13.52
C PRO A 21 -10.84 25.19 13.67
N ILE A 22 -11.91 25.01 12.91
CA ILE A 22 -13.14 25.79 13.02
C ILE A 22 -14.12 25.04 13.92
N GLU A 23 -14.29 25.53 15.15
CA GLU A 23 -15.32 25.02 16.07
C GLU A 23 -16.73 25.43 15.64
N ASN A 24 -17.72 24.59 15.94
CA ASN A 24 -19.13 24.79 15.55
C ASN A 24 -19.27 25.16 14.06
N SER A 25 -18.60 24.39 13.21
CA SER A 25 -18.53 24.64 11.77
C SER A 25 -19.88 24.41 11.08
N VAL A 26 -20.06 25.07 9.93
CA VAL A 26 -21.13 24.86 8.96
C VAL A 26 -20.48 24.67 7.59
N ILE A 27 -20.79 23.55 6.94
CA ILE A 27 -20.29 23.16 5.63
C ILE A 27 -21.48 22.96 4.71
N VAL A 28 -21.63 23.82 3.70
CA VAL A 28 -22.70 23.75 2.72
C VAL A 28 -22.17 23.07 1.46
N ILE A 29 -22.84 22.01 1.04
CA ILE A 29 -22.48 21.18 -0.12
C ILE A 29 -23.60 21.25 -1.14
N ARG A 30 -23.25 21.49 -2.40
CA ARG A 30 -24.18 21.48 -3.52
C ARG A 30 -23.46 21.07 -4.80
N ALA A 31 -24.12 20.28 -5.65
CA ALA A 31 -23.53 19.80 -6.91
C ALA A 31 -22.12 19.19 -6.70
N ALA A 32 -22.00 18.30 -5.71
CA ALA A 32 -20.76 17.61 -5.33
C ALA A 32 -19.58 18.50 -4.89
N ARG A 33 -19.80 19.79 -4.60
CA ARG A 33 -18.75 20.74 -4.20
C ARG A 33 -19.09 21.48 -2.91
N PHE A 34 -18.05 21.91 -2.19
CA PHE A 34 -18.21 22.82 -1.06
C PHE A 34 -18.62 24.20 -1.56
N GLN A 35 -19.86 24.60 -1.30
CA GLN A 35 -20.37 25.92 -1.67
C GLN A 35 -19.89 27.00 -0.68
N ALA A 36 -19.95 26.70 0.63
CA ALA A 36 -19.51 27.59 1.69
C ALA A 36 -19.04 26.78 2.90
N VAL A 37 -18.01 27.30 3.60
CA VAL A 37 -17.38 26.65 4.76
C VAL A 37 -17.03 27.75 5.76
N GLY A 38 -17.40 27.59 7.02
CA GLY A 38 -17.12 28.58 8.06
C GLY A 38 -17.72 28.21 9.40
N ARG A 39 -17.70 29.15 10.34
CA ARG A 39 -18.35 28.98 11.65
C ARG A 39 -19.85 29.23 11.53
N SER A 40 -20.63 28.58 12.39
CA SER A 40 -22.05 28.91 12.56
C SER A 40 -22.23 30.40 12.87
N GLY A 41 -23.16 31.04 12.15
CA GLY A 41 -23.37 32.49 12.16
C GLY A 41 -22.70 33.22 10.99
N ASP A 42 -21.57 32.72 10.47
CA ASP A 42 -20.86 33.33 9.35
C ASP A 42 -21.30 32.78 7.99
N VAL A 43 -21.91 31.58 7.97
CA VAL A 43 -22.37 30.89 6.77
C VAL A 43 -23.89 30.83 6.73
N SER A 44 -24.48 31.32 5.64
CA SER A 44 -25.92 31.20 5.40
C SER A 44 -26.30 29.77 4.96
N ILE A 45 -27.26 29.17 5.66
CA ILE A 45 -27.81 27.86 5.32
C ILE A 45 -28.93 28.05 4.27
N PRO A 46 -28.83 27.44 3.07
CA PRO A 46 -29.87 27.54 2.06
C PRO A 46 -31.22 26.98 2.55
N ALA A 47 -32.32 27.65 2.17
CA ALA A 47 -33.66 27.17 2.50
C ALA A 47 -33.92 25.78 1.89
N GLY A 48 -34.51 24.88 2.68
CA GLY A 48 -34.81 23.50 2.26
C GLY A 48 -33.59 22.58 2.16
N ALA A 49 -32.41 23.00 2.64
CA ALA A 49 -31.23 22.14 2.74
C ALA A 49 -31.48 20.93 3.64
N GLU A 50 -30.92 19.79 3.27
CA GLU A 50 -30.79 18.63 4.16
C GLU A 50 -29.68 18.89 5.14
N THR A 51 -29.96 18.82 6.44
CA THR A 51 -28.97 19.17 7.47
C THR A 51 -28.65 17.95 8.32
N ILE A 52 -27.36 17.65 8.45
CA ILE A 52 -26.80 16.60 9.30
C ILE A 52 -26.07 17.27 10.47
N ASP A 53 -26.48 16.91 11.67
CA ASP A 53 -25.82 17.34 12.90
C ASP A 53 -24.59 16.47 13.18
N VAL A 54 -23.42 17.11 13.20
CA VAL A 54 -22.13 16.48 13.48
C VAL A 54 -21.51 17.00 14.78
N ARG A 55 -22.32 17.53 15.71
CA ARG A 55 -21.89 17.88 17.07
C ARG A 55 -21.17 16.71 17.75
N GLY A 56 -20.13 17.06 18.50
CA GLY A 56 -19.26 16.10 19.20
C GLY A 56 -18.32 15.29 18.30
N LYS A 57 -18.30 15.57 16.99
CA LYS A 57 -17.42 14.91 16.01
C LYS A 57 -16.45 15.91 15.40
N THR A 58 -15.39 15.38 14.79
CA THR A 58 -14.45 16.15 13.97
C THR A 58 -14.66 15.81 12.50
N VAL A 59 -14.81 16.84 11.67
CA VAL A 59 -14.89 16.75 10.21
C VAL A 59 -13.51 17.02 9.63
N LEU A 60 -13.04 16.15 8.75
CA LEU A 60 -11.77 16.23 8.02
C LEU A 60 -12.04 16.17 6.51
N PRO A 61 -11.08 16.59 5.65
CA PRO A 61 -11.14 16.21 4.25
C PRO A 61 -11.19 14.68 4.13
N GLY A 62 -11.82 14.18 3.08
CA GLY A 62 -11.74 12.77 2.74
C GLY A 62 -10.27 12.34 2.64
N PHE A 63 -9.91 11.26 3.33
CA PHE A 63 -8.52 10.81 3.32
C PHE A 63 -8.15 10.25 1.95
N ILE A 64 -6.86 10.38 1.62
CA ILE A 64 -6.26 9.94 0.37
C ILE A 64 -5.13 8.98 0.72
N ASP A 65 -5.31 7.69 0.38
CA ASP A 65 -4.20 6.73 0.44
C ASP A 65 -3.24 7.03 -0.71
N GLY A 66 -2.10 7.62 -0.37
CA GLY A 66 -1.12 8.09 -1.34
C GLY A 66 -0.27 6.98 -1.99
N HIS A 67 -0.37 5.75 -1.51
CA HIS A 67 0.34 4.60 -2.07
C HIS A 67 -0.48 3.32 -1.82
N GLY A 68 -1.52 3.15 -2.62
CA GLY A 68 -2.35 1.95 -2.61
C GLY A 68 -1.92 0.93 -3.64
N HIS A 69 -2.22 -0.32 -3.33
CA HIS A 69 -2.08 -1.48 -4.19
C HIS A 69 -3.46 -2.12 -4.30
N LEU A 70 -4.20 -1.81 -5.36
CA LEU A 70 -5.63 -2.12 -5.42
C LEU A 70 -5.87 -3.61 -5.68
N GLU A 71 -6.73 -4.21 -4.86
CA GLU A 71 -7.29 -5.54 -5.07
C GLU A 71 -8.82 -5.44 -4.96
N GLU A 72 -9.51 -6.46 -5.46
CA GLU A 72 -10.97 -6.47 -5.63
C GLU A 72 -11.77 -6.27 -4.32
N PHE A 73 -11.20 -6.66 -3.17
CA PHE A 73 -11.86 -6.61 -1.86
C PHE A 73 -11.59 -5.30 -1.09
N HIS A 74 -10.72 -4.42 -1.61
CA HIS A 74 -10.33 -3.20 -0.88
C HIS A 74 -11.43 -2.12 -0.81
N GLY A 75 -12.42 -2.16 -1.71
CA GLY A 75 -13.42 -1.10 -1.83
C GLY A 75 -14.12 -0.75 -0.53
N GLU A 76 -14.70 -1.73 0.16
CA GLU A 76 -15.39 -1.50 1.44
C GLU A 76 -14.43 -1.16 2.57
N LEU A 77 -13.24 -1.78 2.60
CA LEU A 77 -12.21 -1.49 3.61
C LEU A 77 -11.76 -0.02 3.56
N TYR A 78 -11.56 0.53 2.36
CA TYR A 78 -11.23 1.94 2.16
C TYR A 78 -12.33 2.86 2.68
N LEU A 79 -13.59 2.61 2.32
CA LEU A 79 -14.72 3.43 2.75
C LEU A 79 -14.96 3.34 4.26
N HIS A 80 -14.85 2.13 4.83
CA HIS A 80 -14.97 1.88 6.27
C HIS A 80 -13.98 2.70 7.09
N LEU A 81 -12.80 2.97 6.53
CA LEU A 81 -11.72 3.71 7.15
C LEU A 81 -11.62 5.15 6.63
N GLY A 82 -12.66 5.68 5.98
CA GLY A 82 -12.73 7.10 5.65
C GLY A 82 -11.85 7.53 4.48
N ILE A 83 -11.31 6.57 3.72
CA ILE A 83 -10.53 6.84 2.52
C ILE A 83 -11.49 7.05 1.35
N THR A 84 -11.47 8.26 0.81
CA THR A 84 -12.32 8.65 -0.32
C THR A 84 -11.59 8.52 -1.65
N THR A 85 -10.26 8.50 -1.63
CA THR A 85 -9.42 8.39 -2.82
C THR A 85 -8.22 7.47 -2.56
N CYS A 86 -7.91 6.61 -3.52
CA CYS A 86 -6.73 5.75 -3.55
C CYS A 86 -5.86 6.12 -4.75
N ALA A 87 -4.62 6.53 -4.51
CA ALA A 87 -3.61 6.63 -5.55
C ALA A 87 -2.95 5.25 -5.71
N THR A 88 -3.27 4.56 -6.80
CA THR A 88 -2.70 3.23 -7.06
C THR A 88 -1.29 3.42 -7.59
N ILE A 89 -0.28 3.18 -6.74
CA ILE A 89 1.14 3.35 -7.09
C ILE A 89 1.69 1.95 -7.40
N GLU A 90 1.41 1.49 -8.60
CA GLU A 90 1.42 0.06 -8.95
C GLU A 90 2.73 -0.41 -9.57
N LEU A 91 3.04 -1.69 -9.37
CA LEU A 91 4.21 -2.35 -9.96
C LEU A 91 3.84 -3.61 -10.76
N TYR A 92 2.55 -3.92 -10.90
CA TYR A 92 2.11 -5.22 -11.42
C TYR A 92 0.71 -5.23 -12.04
N GLN A 93 -0.25 -4.43 -11.54
CA GLN A 93 -1.59 -4.39 -12.15
C GLN A 93 -1.56 -3.75 -13.54
N ASP A 94 -2.13 -4.48 -14.52
CA ASP A 94 -1.94 -4.31 -15.97
C ASP A 94 -2.46 -2.99 -16.55
N GLY A 95 -3.28 -2.26 -15.80
CA GLY A 95 -3.86 -0.99 -16.24
C GLY A 95 -5.30 -1.12 -16.73
N PRO A 96 -5.70 -2.04 -17.66
CA PRO A 96 -7.10 -2.20 -18.05
C PRO A 96 -8.03 -2.57 -16.89
N TRP A 97 -7.61 -3.49 -16.01
CA TRP A 97 -8.40 -3.86 -14.83
C TRP A 97 -8.59 -2.66 -13.90
N THR A 98 -7.50 -1.98 -13.51
CA THR A 98 -7.55 -0.79 -12.66
C THR A 98 -8.36 0.34 -13.28
N PHE A 99 -8.31 0.49 -14.62
CA PHE A 99 -9.14 1.44 -15.35
C PHE A 99 -10.63 1.08 -15.26
N ALA A 100 -10.98 -0.19 -15.40
CA ALA A 100 -12.36 -0.66 -15.21
C ALA A 100 -12.84 -0.44 -13.77
N GLN A 101 -11.97 -0.65 -12.77
CA GLN A 101 -12.25 -0.31 -11.37
C GLN A 101 -12.52 1.20 -11.21
N LYS A 102 -11.64 2.05 -11.77
CA LYS A 102 -11.78 3.51 -11.76
C LYS A 102 -13.10 3.98 -12.39
N GLN A 103 -13.46 3.45 -13.56
CA GLN A 103 -14.74 3.77 -14.19
C GLN A 103 -15.93 3.27 -13.37
N GLY A 104 -15.82 2.06 -12.83
CA GLY A 104 -16.86 1.47 -12.00
C GLY A 104 -17.16 2.30 -10.75
N THR A 105 -16.13 2.77 -10.03
CA THR A 105 -16.33 3.62 -8.84
C THR A 105 -16.87 5.00 -9.21
N GLN A 106 -16.39 5.62 -10.29
CA GLN A 106 -16.92 6.89 -10.80
C GLN A 106 -18.40 6.82 -11.19
N LEU A 107 -18.85 5.69 -11.73
CA LEU A 107 -20.24 5.47 -12.13
C LEU A 107 -21.11 4.95 -10.97
N GLY A 108 -20.55 4.73 -9.78
CA GLY A 108 -21.25 4.12 -8.64
C GLY A 108 -21.64 2.65 -8.85
N LYS A 109 -21.03 1.97 -9.83
CA LYS A 109 -21.24 0.54 -10.11
C LYS A 109 -20.30 -0.35 -9.31
N ILE A 110 -19.17 0.20 -8.86
CA ILE A 110 -18.24 -0.46 -7.95
C ILE A 110 -18.19 0.35 -6.67
N ARG A 111 -18.34 -0.34 -5.54
CA ARG A 111 -18.25 0.28 -4.22
C ARG A 111 -16.78 0.42 -3.84
N GLY A 112 -16.34 1.64 -3.59
CA GLY A 112 -14.96 1.92 -3.22
C GLY A 112 -14.57 3.37 -3.41
N PRO A 113 -13.29 3.70 -3.14
CA PRO A 113 -12.79 5.06 -3.28
C PRO A 113 -12.68 5.46 -4.76
N ARG A 114 -12.55 6.76 -4.99
CA ARG A 114 -12.03 7.28 -6.26
C ARG A 114 -10.62 6.76 -6.50
N ILE A 115 -10.27 6.47 -7.75
CA ILE A 115 -8.96 5.91 -8.10
C ILE A 115 -8.15 6.91 -8.94
N TRP A 116 -6.94 7.23 -8.48
CA TRP A 116 -5.90 7.86 -9.29
C TRP A 116 -4.90 6.81 -9.72
N MET A 117 -4.86 6.53 -11.01
CA MET A 117 -4.20 5.32 -11.52
C MET A 117 -2.79 5.61 -11.97
N SER A 118 -1.81 4.79 -11.56
CA SER A 118 -0.48 4.80 -12.19
C SER A 118 -0.25 3.69 -13.21
N GLY A 119 -0.91 2.53 -13.09
CA GLY A 119 -0.64 1.34 -13.90
C GLY A 119 0.79 0.78 -13.71
N ARG A 120 1.12 -0.31 -14.41
CA ARG A 120 2.44 -0.99 -14.32
C ARG A 120 3.62 -0.03 -14.42
N ALA A 121 4.66 -0.24 -13.63
CA ALA A 121 5.81 0.65 -13.62
C ALA A 121 6.65 0.56 -14.90
N ILE A 122 7.31 1.66 -15.26
CA ILE A 122 8.38 1.67 -16.26
C ILE A 122 9.70 1.41 -15.55
N GLY A 123 10.55 0.55 -16.12
CA GLY A 123 11.83 0.17 -15.55
C GLY A 123 12.91 -0.14 -16.58
N GLY A 124 14.15 -0.21 -16.12
CA GLY A 124 15.27 -0.72 -16.91
C GLY A 124 15.37 -2.25 -16.85
N VAL A 125 16.29 -2.81 -17.64
CA VAL A 125 16.65 -4.24 -17.57
C VAL A 125 17.09 -4.54 -16.14
N GLY A 126 16.50 -5.55 -15.51
CA GLY A 126 16.84 -5.95 -14.16
C GLY A 126 18.34 -6.25 -14.00
N THR A 127 18.85 -6.14 -12.79
CA THR A 127 20.20 -6.64 -12.49
C THR A 127 20.17 -8.17 -12.39
N GLY A 128 21.31 -8.86 -12.52
CA GLY A 128 21.42 -10.30 -12.25
C GLY A 128 21.05 -10.71 -10.81
N HIS A 129 20.62 -9.75 -9.98
CA HIS A 129 20.13 -9.92 -8.61
C HIS A 129 18.65 -9.54 -8.45
N ASP A 130 17.86 -9.44 -9.54
CA ASP A 130 16.40 -9.61 -9.46
C ASP A 130 16.10 -11.07 -9.13
N ALA A 131 16.54 -11.52 -7.94
CA ALA A 131 16.74 -12.91 -7.53
C ALA A 131 15.43 -13.71 -7.40
N PHE A 132 14.33 -13.15 -7.90
CA PHE A 132 12.98 -13.69 -7.83
C PHE A 132 12.18 -13.44 -9.12
N GLY A 133 12.79 -12.85 -10.16
CA GLY A 133 12.05 -12.23 -11.26
C GLY A 133 11.06 -11.15 -10.77
N SER A 134 11.12 -10.71 -9.52
CA SER A 134 10.03 -9.98 -8.85
C SER A 134 9.59 -8.70 -9.54
N ARG A 135 10.42 -8.12 -10.41
CA ARG A 135 10.06 -6.95 -11.21
C ARG A 135 9.93 -7.29 -12.69
N THR A 136 10.80 -8.15 -13.22
CA THR A 136 10.83 -8.54 -14.64
C THR A 136 9.82 -9.64 -15.00
N SER A 137 9.56 -10.59 -14.09
CA SER A 137 8.49 -11.60 -14.13
C SER A 137 7.11 -11.08 -13.70
N ARG A 138 7.00 -9.77 -13.40
CA ARG A 138 5.73 -9.08 -13.12
C ARG A 138 5.28 -8.17 -14.26
N ASP A 139 5.84 -8.39 -15.45
CA ASP A 139 5.53 -7.66 -16.68
C ASP A 139 5.63 -6.13 -16.56
N ASN A 140 6.56 -5.61 -15.74
CA ASN A 140 6.87 -4.18 -15.80
C ASN A 140 7.32 -3.80 -17.22
N ILE A 141 7.06 -2.56 -17.60
CA ILE A 141 7.41 -2.08 -18.94
C ILE A 141 8.92 -1.82 -18.95
N ILE A 142 9.67 -2.77 -19.50
CA ILE A 142 11.13 -2.70 -19.59
C ILE A 142 11.52 -1.87 -20.80
N VAL A 143 12.34 -0.85 -20.58
CA VAL A 143 12.83 0.07 -21.61
C VAL A 143 14.35 0.22 -21.52
N THR A 144 14.98 0.40 -22.67
CA THR A 144 16.43 0.50 -22.84
C THR A 144 16.86 1.73 -23.62
N THR A 145 15.94 2.35 -24.36
CA THR A 145 16.21 3.53 -25.20
C THR A 145 15.32 4.73 -24.85
N PRO A 146 15.75 5.97 -25.16
CA PRO A 146 14.92 7.16 -25.02
C PRO A 146 13.54 7.07 -25.69
N ASP A 147 13.46 6.46 -26.87
CA ASP A 147 12.21 6.38 -27.64
C ASP A 147 11.25 5.36 -27.03
N GLU A 148 11.75 4.23 -26.54
CA GLU A 148 10.96 3.26 -25.77
C GLU A 148 10.37 3.90 -24.51
N VAL A 149 11.16 4.71 -23.78
CA VAL A 149 10.68 5.46 -22.61
C VAL A 149 9.53 6.38 -23.00
N ARG A 150 9.70 7.23 -24.03
CA ARG A 150 8.64 8.18 -24.43
C ARG A 150 7.38 7.46 -24.88
N ASN A 151 7.52 6.39 -25.65
CA ASN A 151 6.38 5.59 -26.11
C ASN A 151 5.64 4.93 -24.95
N ALA A 152 6.36 4.37 -23.97
CA ALA A 152 5.76 3.78 -22.78
C ALA A 152 4.99 4.82 -21.95
N VAL A 153 5.55 6.03 -21.76
CA VAL A 153 4.86 7.12 -21.05
C VAL A 153 3.59 7.57 -21.78
N ARG A 154 3.65 7.76 -23.10
CA ARG A 154 2.48 8.11 -23.93
C ARG A 154 1.39 7.04 -23.83
N ARG A 155 1.77 5.77 -23.93
CA ARG A 155 0.83 4.66 -23.85
C ARG A 155 0.11 4.61 -22.51
N LYS A 156 0.80 4.92 -21.40
CA LYS A 156 0.19 5.03 -20.08
C LYS A 156 -0.80 6.18 -19.99
N LYS A 157 -0.48 7.34 -20.59
CA LYS A 157 -1.42 8.47 -20.68
C LYS A 157 -2.67 8.09 -21.47
N GLU A 158 -2.52 7.44 -22.62
CA GLU A 158 -3.63 6.94 -23.46
C GLU A 158 -4.54 5.96 -22.72
N LEU A 159 -3.96 5.11 -21.86
CA LEU A 159 -4.70 4.17 -21.01
C LEU A 159 -5.48 4.86 -19.87
N GLY A 160 -5.25 6.16 -19.65
CA GLY A 160 -5.93 6.94 -18.61
C GLY A 160 -5.21 6.97 -17.26
N CYS A 161 -3.90 6.69 -17.22
CA CYS A 161 -3.09 6.89 -16.02
C CYS A 161 -3.00 8.38 -15.66
N ASP A 162 -3.20 8.69 -14.38
CA ASP A 162 -3.02 10.01 -13.79
C ASP A 162 -1.57 10.26 -13.39
N ILE A 163 -0.86 9.20 -13.00
CA ILE A 163 0.47 9.24 -12.38
C ILE A 163 1.40 8.33 -13.17
N LEU A 164 2.68 8.69 -13.30
CA LEU A 164 3.69 7.77 -13.80
C LEU A 164 4.41 7.11 -12.62
N LYS A 165 4.39 5.79 -12.55
CA LYS A 165 5.26 5.01 -11.66
C LYS A 165 6.50 4.52 -12.41
N VAL A 166 7.66 4.70 -11.81
CA VAL A 166 8.96 4.16 -12.27
C VAL A 166 9.59 3.28 -11.20
N ASN A 167 10.35 2.26 -11.63
CA ASN A 167 11.08 1.37 -10.74
C ASN A 167 12.56 1.77 -10.59
N GLU A 168 13.21 1.13 -9.61
CA GLU A 168 14.59 1.36 -9.19
C GLU A 168 15.67 0.99 -10.23
N PHE A 169 15.31 0.25 -11.30
CA PHE A 169 16.26 -0.23 -12.31
C PHE A 169 16.42 0.71 -13.50
N LEU A 170 15.55 1.71 -13.64
CA LEU A 170 15.68 2.69 -14.70
C LEU A 170 16.91 3.57 -14.45
N SER A 171 17.80 3.68 -15.42
CA SER A 171 18.98 4.56 -15.29
C SER A 171 18.56 6.01 -15.10
N LEU A 172 19.38 6.82 -14.43
CA LEU A 172 19.04 8.23 -14.16
C LEU A 172 18.83 9.04 -15.45
N ASP A 173 19.55 8.72 -16.53
CA ASP A 173 19.38 9.38 -17.83
C ASP A 173 18.02 9.06 -18.46
N LEU A 174 17.62 7.77 -18.45
CA LEU A 174 16.30 7.37 -18.93
C LEU A 174 15.18 7.85 -18.00
N LEU A 175 15.44 7.93 -16.70
CA LEU A 175 14.51 8.50 -15.71
C LEU A 175 14.23 9.98 -16.02
N LYS A 176 15.27 10.78 -16.32
CA LYS A 176 15.09 12.18 -16.71
C LYS A 176 14.19 12.29 -17.95
N ILE A 177 14.39 11.43 -18.94
CA ILE A 177 13.57 11.39 -20.16
C ILE A 177 12.12 11.01 -19.83
N ALA A 178 11.91 10.05 -18.93
CA ALA A 178 10.59 9.64 -18.47
C ALA A 178 9.87 10.78 -17.75
N VAL A 179 10.57 11.49 -16.85
CA VAL A 179 10.06 12.65 -16.13
C VAL A 179 9.66 13.76 -17.10
N ASP A 180 10.53 14.12 -18.05
CA ASP A 180 10.25 15.19 -19.01
C ASP A 180 9.01 14.89 -19.86
N GLU A 181 8.89 13.66 -20.36
CA GLU A 181 7.73 13.26 -21.15
C GLU A 181 6.46 13.18 -20.30
N ALA A 182 6.55 12.70 -19.06
CA ALA A 182 5.42 12.63 -18.14
C ALA A 182 4.90 14.02 -17.78
N HIS A 183 5.80 14.95 -17.43
CA HIS A 183 5.45 16.32 -17.12
C HIS A 183 4.85 17.05 -18.33
N ARG A 184 5.35 16.78 -19.55
CA ARG A 184 4.75 17.30 -20.80
C ARG A 184 3.30 16.82 -21.00
N LEU A 185 2.97 15.64 -20.47
CA LEU A 185 1.62 15.05 -20.52
C LEU A 185 0.81 15.29 -19.22
N ASP A 186 1.28 16.17 -18.36
CA ASP A 186 0.67 16.47 -17.05
C ASP A 186 0.46 15.20 -16.20
N MET A 187 1.51 14.39 -16.09
CA MET A 187 1.59 13.24 -15.22
C MET A 187 2.71 13.43 -14.19
N PRO A 188 2.41 13.58 -12.89
CA PRO A 188 3.41 13.52 -11.83
C PRO A 188 4.07 12.14 -11.77
N VAL A 189 5.31 12.07 -11.31
CA VAL A 189 6.14 10.86 -11.29
C VAL A 189 6.43 10.40 -9.86
N ALA A 190 5.99 9.20 -9.53
CA ALA A 190 6.32 8.49 -8.30
C ALA A 190 7.43 7.45 -8.56
N ALA A 191 8.47 7.44 -7.75
CA ALA A 191 9.66 6.63 -8.00
C ALA A 191 10.01 5.71 -6.83
N HIS A 192 10.29 4.45 -7.18
CA HIS A 192 11.27 3.68 -6.43
C HIS A 192 12.67 4.19 -6.73
N SER A 193 13.51 4.29 -5.71
CA SER A 193 14.84 4.85 -5.91
C SER A 193 15.89 4.20 -5.03
N TRP A 194 16.96 3.70 -5.64
CA TRP A 194 18.20 3.40 -4.93
C TRP A 194 19.14 4.61 -4.85
N ASP A 195 18.85 5.69 -5.57
CA ASP A 195 19.59 6.94 -5.48
C ASP A 195 18.63 8.13 -5.48
N VAL A 196 18.10 8.46 -4.30
CA VAL A 196 17.13 9.54 -4.12
C VAL A 196 17.70 10.86 -4.61
N VAL A 197 18.97 11.17 -4.34
CA VAL A 197 19.59 12.43 -4.79
C VAL A 197 19.62 12.50 -6.32
N GLY A 198 19.98 11.41 -7.00
CA GLY A 198 19.92 11.30 -8.46
C GLY A 198 18.51 11.45 -9.02
N SER A 199 17.55 10.70 -8.46
CA SER A 199 16.14 10.73 -8.89
C SER A 199 15.50 12.11 -8.70
N VAL A 200 15.83 12.78 -7.59
CA VAL A 200 15.40 14.15 -7.29
C VAL A 200 15.97 15.15 -8.30
N LYS A 201 17.24 15.00 -8.70
CA LYS A 201 17.84 15.79 -9.79
C LYS A 201 17.18 15.51 -11.14
N ALA A 202 16.73 14.27 -11.38
CA ALA A 202 16.00 13.89 -12.58
C ALA A 202 14.58 14.50 -12.63
N GLY A 203 14.04 14.96 -11.49
CA GLY A 203 12.80 15.73 -11.42
C GLY A 203 11.55 14.93 -11.02
N VAL A 204 11.71 13.79 -10.34
CA VAL A 204 10.56 13.04 -9.80
C VAL A 204 9.77 13.88 -8.79
N ASP A 205 8.45 13.70 -8.72
CA ASP A 205 7.57 14.44 -7.81
C ASP A 205 7.44 13.75 -6.44
N SER A 206 7.62 12.42 -6.39
CA SER A 206 7.51 11.62 -5.16
C SER A 206 8.52 10.47 -5.10
N ILE A 207 9.10 10.25 -3.92
CA ILE A 207 9.92 9.09 -3.57
C ILE A 207 9.10 8.16 -2.67
N GLU A 208 9.15 6.86 -2.98
CA GLU A 208 8.40 5.87 -2.22
C GLU A 208 9.31 5.03 -1.30
N HIS A 209 8.78 4.71 -0.14
CA HIS A 209 9.27 3.83 0.93
C HIS A 209 10.47 4.30 1.74
N ILE A 210 10.53 3.83 3.00
CA ILE A 210 11.65 4.05 3.93
C ILE A 210 13.01 3.54 3.43
N TRP A 211 13.02 2.50 2.61
CA TRP A 211 14.27 1.95 2.10
C TRP A 211 14.94 2.85 1.07
N SER A 212 14.19 3.67 0.31
CA SER A 212 14.78 4.54 -0.71
C SER A 212 15.71 5.58 -0.08
N VAL A 213 15.24 6.24 0.99
CA VAL A 213 16.03 7.23 1.72
C VAL A 213 17.13 6.57 2.56
N GLY A 214 16.85 5.41 3.14
CA GLY A 214 17.82 4.63 3.89
C GLY A 214 19.01 4.18 3.04
N TYR A 215 18.78 3.70 1.83
CA TYR A 215 19.86 3.39 0.87
C TYR A 215 20.63 4.63 0.48
N SER A 216 19.94 5.72 0.19
CA SER A 216 20.57 6.96 -0.26
C SER A 216 21.44 7.62 0.81
N SER A 217 21.24 7.27 2.09
CA SER A 217 22.14 7.64 3.17
C SER A 217 23.52 6.99 3.11
N ILE A 218 23.71 5.92 2.33
CA ILE A 218 24.98 5.22 2.17
C ILE A 218 25.69 5.82 0.94
N PRO A 219 26.74 6.65 1.07
CA PRO A 219 27.34 7.38 -0.05
C PRO A 219 28.17 6.48 -0.96
N TYR A 220 28.74 5.40 -0.42
CA TYR A 220 29.48 4.43 -1.22
C TYR A 220 28.53 3.53 -2.03
N ALA A 221 28.39 3.86 -3.32
CA ALA A 221 27.43 3.22 -4.22
C ALA A 221 27.49 1.68 -4.27
N PRO A 222 28.67 1.02 -4.26
CA PRO A 222 28.72 -0.45 -4.22
C PRO A 222 28.11 -1.05 -2.95
N ALA A 223 28.33 -0.46 -1.77
CA ALA A 223 27.72 -0.94 -0.53
C ALA A 223 26.20 -0.69 -0.51
N ARG A 224 25.77 0.48 -0.99
CA ARG A 224 24.35 0.81 -1.16
C ARG A 224 23.65 -0.23 -2.03
N ARG A 225 24.21 -0.49 -3.22
CA ARG A 225 23.69 -1.45 -4.18
C ARG A 225 23.63 -2.85 -3.57
N LYS A 226 24.69 -3.29 -2.89
CA LYS A 226 24.71 -4.59 -2.22
C LYS A 226 23.58 -4.74 -1.22
N LEU A 227 23.35 -3.74 -0.36
CA LEU A 227 22.25 -3.80 0.62
C LEU A 227 20.87 -3.87 -0.06
N ALA A 228 20.70 -3.12 -1.15
CA ALA A 228 19.46 -3.14 -1.93
C ALA A 228 19.24 -4.51 -2.60
N GLU A 229 20.27 -5.09 -3.20
CA GLU A 229 20.23 -6.42 -3.82
C GLU A 229 20.01 -7.53 -2.79
N ASP A 230 20.71 -7.49 -1.65
CA ASP A 230 20.51 -8.45 -0.55
C ASP A 230 19.07 -8.40 -0.02
N ARG A 231 18.48 -7.21 0.13
CA ARG A 231 17.10 -7.06 0.58
C ARG A 231 16.09 -7.45 -0.48
N LEU A 232 16.33 -7.07 -1.73
CA LEU A 232 15.46 -7.45 -2.83
C LEU A 232 15.48 -8.96 -3.05
N GLY A 233 16.64 -9.62 -2.88
CA GLY A 233 16.84 -11.07 -2.99
C GLY A 233 16.57 -11.87 -1.71
N GLY A 234 16.02 -11.25 -0.66
CA GLY A 234 15.58 -11.94 0.55
C GLY A 234 16.71 -12.45 1.47
N VAL A 235 17.96 -12.07 1.21
CA VAL A 235 19.12 -12.33 2.08
C VAL A 235 18.98 -11.57 3.40
N ILE A 236 18.43 -10.36 3.33
CA ILE A 236 18.10 -9.55 4.50
C ILE A 236 16.68 -9.01 4.43
N GLU A 237 15.99 -9.04 5.55
CA GLU A 237 14.65 -8.50 5.66
C GLU A 237 14.65 -6.99 5.92
N GLN A 238 13.59 -6.30 5.50
CA GLN A 238 13.51 -4.83 5.51
C GLN A 238 13.75 -4.21 6.90
N GLU A 239 13.25 -4.83 7.96
CA GLU A 239 13.38 -4.36 9.33
C GLU A 239 14.85 -4.41 9.78
N LEU A 240 15.61 -5.39 9.30
CA LEU A 240 17.04 -5.53 9.59
C LEU A 240 17.89 -4.62 8.71
N ALA A 241 17.50 -4.42 7.44
CA ALA A 241 18.21 -3.55 6.50
C ALA A 241 18.34 -2.11 7.05
N GLY A 242 17.33 -1.64 7.79
CA GLY A 242 17.36 -0.33 8.44
C GLY A 242 18.54 -0.11 9.39
N SER A 243 19.08 -1.18 9.99
CA SER A 243 20.24 -1.07 10.89
C SER A 243 21.50 -0.54 10.19
N TYR A 244 21.60 -0.70 8.85
CA TYR A 244 22.75 -0.27 8.05
C TYR A 244 22.67 1.18 7.54
N TYR A 245 21.55 1.89 7.74
CA TYR A 245 21.43 3.27 7.28
C TYR A 245 22.41 4.18 8.03
N GLN A 246 22.99 5.17 7.34
CA GLN A 246 24.02 6.06 7.86
C GLN A 246 23.41 7.43 8.15
N THR A 247 22.99 7.65 9.39
CA THR A 247 22.21 8.82 9.79
C THR A 247 23.00 10.12 9.68
N GLU A 248 24.32 10.04 9.73
CA GLU A 248 25.25 11.15 9.49
C GLU A 248 25.09 11.78 8.09
N ASN A 249 24.55 11.04 7.12
CA ASN A 249 24.37 11.50 5.73
C ASN A 249 22.93 11.89 5.39
N TYR A 250 22.00 11.84 6.35
CA TYR A 250 20.60 12.16 6.08
C TYR A 250 20.37 13.58 5.57
N ASP A 251 21.13 14.57 6.05
CA ASP A 251 20.96 15.97 5.63
C ASP A 251 21.20 16.18 4.14
N GLN A 252 22.09 15.39 3.53
CA GLN A 252 22.31 15.46 2.09
C GLN A 252 21.07 14.98 1.31
N VAL A 253 20.45 13.88 1.76
CA VAL A 253 19.24 13.33 1.12
C VAL A 253 18.04 14.24 1.35
N ILE A 254 17.84 14.67 2.60
CA ILE A 254 16.76 15.58 3.01
C ILE A 254 16.88 16.91 2.26
N GLY A 255 18.07 17.52 2.24
CA GLY A 255 18.31 18.79 1.57
C GLY A 255 17.97 18.75 0.09
N ALA A 256 18.38 17.70 -0.62
CA ALA A 256 18.03 17.53 -2.04
C ALA A 256 16.51 17.48 -2.26
N MET A 257 15.79 16.71 -1.43
CA MET A 257 14.32 16.57 -1.55
C MET A 257 13.59 17.87 -1.21
N VAL A 258 13.99 18.54 -0.13
CA VAL A 258 13.39 19.81 0.32
C VAL A 258 13.59 20.91 -0.70
N GLU A 259 14.82 21.07 -1.22
CA GLU A 259 15.18 22.11 -2.20
C GLU A 259 14.27 22.04 -3.45
N ARG A 260 13.93 20.83 -3.87
CA ARG A 260 13.11 20.58 -5.07
C ARG A 260 11.66 20.24 -4.78
N ARG A 261 11.24 20.33 -3.51
CA ARG A 261 9.87 20.03 -3.04
C ARG A 261 9.39 18.63 -3.45
N VAL A 262 10.29 17.66 -3.44
CA VAL A 262 9.95 16.25 -3.72
C VAL A 262 9.30 15.64 -2.49
N ALA A 263 8.11 15.08 -2.67
CA ALA A 263 7.38 14.42 -1.61
C ALA A 263 7.99 13.06 -1.26
N TRP A 264 7.70 12.58 -0.05
CA TRP A 264 8.14 11.26 0.40
C TRP A 264 7.00 10.49 1.03
N THR A 265 6.88 9.22 0.66
CA THR A 265 5.97 8.27 1.29
C THR A 265 6.70 7.13 1.98
N PRO A 266 6.87 7.18 3.32
CA PRO A 266 7.58 6.15 4.06
C PRO A 266 6.97 4.75 3.93
N THR A 267 5.64 4.64 3.87
CA THR A 267 4.91 3.37 4.01
C THR A 267 5.28 2.64 5.31
N ILE A 268 5.58 3.39 6.38
CA ILE A 268 6.32 2.86 7.54
C ILE A 268 5.57 1.74 8.26
N ALA A 269 4.23 1.83 8.35
CA ALA A 269 3.41 0.82 9.00
C ALA A 269 3.43 -0.54 8.28
N LYS A 270 3.58 -0.54 6.94
CA LYS A 270 3.74 -1.77 6.15
C LYS A 270 4.94 -2.58 6.61
N TRP A 271 6.03 -1.90 6.92
CA TRP A 271 7.32 -2.52 7.19
C TRP A 271 7.61 -2.69 8.68
N LEU A 272 7.22 -1.73 9.52
CA LEU A 272 7.76 -1.59 10.88
C LEU A 272 6.71 -1.49 11.99
N ARG A 273 5.41 -1.53 11.71
CA ARG A 273 4.37 -1.39 12.75
C ARG A 273 4.51 -2.32 13.97
N PRO A 274 5.03 -3.56 13.90
CA PRO A 274 5.17 -4.39 15.10
C PRO A 274 6.29 -3.90 16.05
N LEU A 275 7.15 -2.98 15.60
CA LEU A 275 8.18 -2.33 16.42
C LEU A 275 7.70 -1.05 17.10
N SER A 276 6.51 -0.54 16.73
CA SER A 276 5.95 0.67 17.31
C SER A 276 5.55 0.47 18.78
N PRO A 277 5.68 1.49 19.64
CA PRO A 277 5.07 1.51 20.97
C PRO A 277 3.56 1.24 20.94
N SER A 278 2.87 1.61 19.85
CA SER A 278 1.44 1.36 19.63
C SER A 278 1.13 -0.02 19.04
N ALA A 279 2.10 -0.93 18.91
CA ALA A 279 1.93 -2.23 18.24
C ALA A 279 0.76 -3.07 18.80
N ASN A 280 0.54 -3.06 20.11
CA ASN A 280 -0.59 -3.76 20.73
C ASN A 280 -1.94 -3.14 20.31
N ARG A 281 -2.04 -1.80 20.34
CA ARG A 281 -3.23 -1.06 19.91
C ARG A 281 -3.52 -1.29 18.43
N PHE A 282 -2.48 -1.30 17.59
CA PHE A 282 -2.59 -1.70 16.18
C PHE A 282 -3.16 -3.09 16.03
N ARG A 283 -2.64 -4.06 16.79
CA ARG A 283 -3.04 -5.46 16.68
C ARG A 283 -4.49 -5.68 17.13
N GLU A 284 -4.93 -4.99 18.17
CA GLU A 284 -6.33 -5.01 18.62
C GLU A 284 -7.26 -4.53 17.50
N ARG A 285 -6.97 -3.37 16.91
CA ARG A 285 -7.78 -2.80 15.84
C ARG A 285 -7.77 -3.62 14.55
N GLU A 286 -6.62 -4.19 14.19
CA GLU A 286 -6.52 -5.14 13.09
C GLU A 286 -7.43 -6.35 13.33
N ASN A 287 -7.40 -6.92 14.53
CA ASN A 287 -8.25 -8.06 14.88
C ASN A 287 -9.73 -7.70 14.89
N GLU A 288 -10.13 -6.49 15.32
CA GLU A 288 -11.53 -6.05 15.24
C GLU A 288 -12.07 -6.16 13.81
N ILE A 289 -11.33 -5.68 12.81
CA ILE A 289 -11.75 -5.75 11.41
C ILE A 289 -11.61 -7.17 10.85
N LEU A 290 -10.48 -7.84 11.12
CA LEU A 290 -10.23 -9.20 10.63
C LEU A 290 -11.23 -10.22 11.19
N ASN A 291 -11.78 -9.98 12.37
CA ASN A 291 -12.76 -10.84 13.03
C ASN A 291 -14.21 -10.40 12.74
N ASP A 292 -14.43 -9.28 12.04
CA ASP A 292 -15.77 -8.85 11.64
C ASP A 292 -16.31 -9.83 10.59
N PRO A 293 -17.39 -10.59 10.88
CA PRO A 293 -17.94 -11.57 9.95
C PRO A 293 -18.54 -10.95 8.69
N ASN A 294 -18.76 -9.63 8.66
CA ASN A 294 -19.27 -8.90 7.51
C ASN A 294 -18.17 -8.40 6.58
N ALA A 295 -16.93 -8.23 7.07
CA ALA A 295 -15.82 -7.69 6.29
C ALA A 295 -15.40 -8.57 5.10
N ASP A 296 -15.68 -9.88 5.19
CA ASP A 296 -15.45 -10.88 4.11
C ASP A 296 -14.07 -10.78 3.45
N LEU A 297 -13.06 -10.45 4.25
CA LEU A 297 -11.69 -10.27 3.76
C LEU A 297 -11.08 -11.63 3.40
N PRO A 298 -10.30 -11.72 2.30
CA PRO A 298 -9.62 -12.95 1.93
C PRO A 298 -8.70 -13.46 3.06
N PRO A 299 -8.54 -14.79 3.21
CA PRO A 299 -7.63 -15.37 4.21
C PRO A 299 -6.19 -14.83 4.12
N ALA A 300 -5.75 -14.48 2.92
CA ALA A 300 -4.44 -13.85 2.68
C ALA A 300 -4.24 -12.56 3.51
N VAL A 301 -5.29 -11.77 3.72
CA VAL A 301 -5.21 -10.51 4.50
C VAL A 301 -4.82 -10.80 5.93
N ARG A 302 -5.47 -11.78 6.58
CA ARG A 302 -5.10 -12.24 7.93
C ARG A 302 -3.68 -12.80 7.94
N ALA A 303 -3.38 -13.70 7.02
CA ALA A 303 -2.08 -14.38 6.97
C ALA A 303 -0.91 -13.38 6.84
N VAL A 304 -1.03 -12.37 5.98
CA VAL A 304 -0.02 -11.31 5.80
C VAL A 304 0.06 -10.41 7.03
N THR A 305 -1.08 -10.08 7.63
CA THR A 305 -1.13 -9.23 8.83
C THR A 305 -0.46 -9.93 10.01
N ASP A 306 -0.80 -11.18 10.28
CA ASP A 306 -0.24 -12.02 11.34
C ASP A 306 1.26 -12.25 11.13
N ASN A 307 1.66 -12.55 9.88
CA ASN A 307 3.04 -12.79 9.53
C ASN A 307 3.96 -11.59 9.85
N ALA A 308 3.46 -10.35 9.76
CA ALA A 308 4.25 -9.17 10.13
C ALA A 308 4.70 -9.22 11.60
N TYR A 309 3.84 -9.69 12.51
CA TYR A 309 4.16 -9.84 13.93
C TYR A 309 4.94 -11.13 14.21
N ASP A 310 4.47 -12.25 13.68
CA ASP A 310 5.08 -13.57 13.88
C ASP A 310 6.53 -13.63 13.42
N LYS A 311 6.88 -12.86 12.38
CA LYS A 311 8.27 -12.69 11.94
C LYS A 311 9.16 -12.20 13.07
N LEU A 312 8.77 -11.13 13.74
CA LEU A 312 9.58 -10.50 14.78
C LEU A 312 9.49 -11.27 16.11
N LEU A 313 8.30 -11.75 16.46
CA LEU A 313 8.03 -12.33 17.78
C LEU A 313 8.39 -13.83 17.86
N LYS A 314 8.30 -14.57 16.76
CA LYS A 314 8.50 -16.04 16.75
C LYS A 314 9.76 -16.48 16.03
N ARG A 315 10.26 -15.71 15.05
CA ARG A 315 11.37 -16.13 14.17
C ARG A 315 12.67 -15.37 14.36
N TYR A 316 12.63 -14.10 14.79
CA TYR A 316 13.87 -13.34 15.01
C TYR A 316 14.56 -13.76 16.30
N THR A 317 15.88 -13.90 16.22
CA THR A 317 16.75 -13.98 17.40
C THR A 317 16.75 -12.65 18.19
N PRO A 318 17.13 -12.66 19.48
CA PRO A 318 17.24 -11.42 20.26
C PRO A 318 18.13 -10.35 19.60
N GLU A 319 19.23 -10.76 18.96
CA GLU A 319 20.14 -9.84 18.26
C GLU A 319 19.48 -9.26 17.00
N GLN A 320 18.78 -10.07 16.20
CA GLN A 320 18.00 -9.57 15.06
C GLN A 320 16.93 -8.58 15.51
N LEU A 321 16.23 -8.86 16.61
CA LEU A 321 15.22 -7.93 17.15
C LEU A 321 15.85 -6.60 17.60
N LYS A 322 17.01 -6.64 18.26
CA LYS A 322 17.76 -5.43 18.63
C LYS A 322 18.13 -4.61 17.39
N ARG A 323 18.64 -5.26 16.34
CA ARG A 323 18.97 -4.60 15.07
C ARG A 323 17.74 -4.03 14.37
N ALA A 324 16.61 -4.73 14.40
CA ALA A 324 15.36 -4.24 13.85
C ALA A 324 14.89 -2.96 14.55
N LYS A 325 14.98 -2.92 15.89
CA LYS A 325 14.71 -1.70 16.68
C LYS A 325 15.64 -0.54 16.30
N ILE A 326 16.93 -0.79 16.10
CA ILE A 326 17.86 0.25 15.60
C ILE A 326 17.39 0.77 14.24
N GLY A 327 16.98 -0.11 13.32
CA GLY A 327 16.44 0.30 12.02
C GLY A 327 15.18 1.15 12.13
N TYR A 328 14.30 0.82 13.08
CA TYR A 328 13.09 1.60 13.38
C TYR A 328 13.41 3.01 13.87
N GLU A 329 14.31 3.14 14.86
CA GLU A 329 14.74 4.44 15.38
C GLU A 329 15.39 5.31 14.28
N LYS A 330 16.20 4.70 13.41
CA LYS A 330 16.81 5.39 12.27
C LYS A 330 15.77 5.86 11.24
N ALA A 331 14.67 5.14 11.07
CA ALA A 331 13.56 5.58 10.21
C ALA A 331 12.80 6.76 10.84
N HIS A 332 12.51 6.70 12.14
CA HIS A 332 11.91 7.81 12.89
C HIS A 332 12.76 9.06 12.86
N GLU A 333 14.09 8.91 13.01
CA GLU A 333 15.03 10.03 12.92
C GLU A 333 14.94 10.72 11.54
N PHE A 334 14.86 9.95 10.45
CA PHE A 334 14.69 10.52 9.11
C PHE A 334 13.36 11.27 8.98
N ILE A 335 12.24 10.66 9.39
CA ILE A 335 10.90 11.30 9.37
C ILE A 335 10.93 12.64 10.10
N ARG A 336 11.44 12.64 11.33
CA ARG A 336 11.53 13.83 12.17
C ARG A 336 12.36 14.92 11.50
N ARG A 337 13.58 14.60 11.05
CA ARG A 337 14.49 15.57 10.43
C ARG A 337 13.93 16.10 9.10
N PHE A 338 13.31 15.22 8.30
CA PHE A 338 12.71 15.59 7.03
C PHE A 338 11.57 16.60 7.22
N VAL A 339 10.64 16.34 8.14
CA VAL A 339 9.55 17.27 8.45
C VAL A 339 10.07 18.58 9.05
N GLN A 340 11.02 18.51 10.00
CA GLN A 340 11.63 19.70 10.60
C GLN A 340 12.33 20.59 9.57
N ALA A 341 12.91 20.00 8.52
CA ALA A 341 13.52 20.72 7.40
C ALA A 341 12.51 21.29 6.38
N GLY A 342 11.20 21.10 6.58
CA GLY A 342 10.17 21.54 5.64
C GLY A 342 9.88 20.53 4.50
N GLY A 343 10.28 19.27 4.68
CA GLY A 343 9.99 18.19 3.75
C GLY A 343 8.49 17.89 3.64
N ILE A 344 8.08 17.45 2.45
CA ILE A 344 6.67 17.13 2.16
C ILE A 344 6.44 15.65 2.46
N LEU A 345 5.96 15.36 3.66
CA LEU A 345 5.52 14.02 4.03
C LEU A 345 4.15 13.73 3.41
N LYS A 346 3.99 12.56 2.79
CA LYS A 346 2.76 12.04 2.19
C LYS A 346 2.61 10.58 2.61
N GLU A 347 1.49 10.16 3.16
CA GLU A 347 1.32 8.78 3.62
C GLU A 347 0.55 7.88 2.65
N GLY A 348 0.78 6.58 2.80
CA GLY A 348 0.16 5.55 1.99
C GLY A 348 0.34 4.16 2.61
N SER A 349 -0.54 3.22 2.24
CA SER A 349 -0.62 1.93 2.94
C SER A 349 0.37 0.87 2.44
N ASP A 350 0.50 0.68 1.12
CA ASP A 350 1.38 -0.30 0.46
C ASP A 350 1.10 -1.82 0.65
N PRO A 351 -0.09 -2.33 1.09
CA PRO A 351 -0.36 -3.76 0.99
C PRO A 351 -1.38 -4.08 -0.13
N PRO A 352 -1.07 -4.97 -1.08
CA PRO A 352 -2.11 -5.58 -1.90
C PRO A 352 -3.00 -6.52 -1.09
N ARG A 353 -2.39 -7.33 -0.22
CA ARG A 353 -3.08 -8.41 0.50
C ARG A 353 -2.88 -8.33 2.00
N GLY A 354 -2.91 -7.11 2.51
CA GLY A 354 -2.88 -6.80 3.94
C GLY A 354 -3.93 -5.74 4.24
N MET A 355 -3.85 -5.11 5.40
CA MET A 355 -4.85 -4.15 5.86
C MET A 355 -4.71 -2.78 5.18
N ALA A 356 -4.93 -2.69 3.86
CA ALA A 356 -4.96 -1.43 3.12
C ALA A 356 -5.91 -0.42 3.81
N ALA A 357 -5.68 0.88 3.60
CA ALA A 357 -6.27 1.97 4.38
C ALA A 357 -5.85 2.00 5.87
N LEU A 358 -5.99 0.90 6.61
CA LEU A 358 -5.65 0.87 8.03
C LEU A 358 -4.16 1.14 8.24
N LEU A 359 -3.29 0.54 7.42
CA LEU A 359 -1.85 0.80 7.50
C LEU A 359 -1.51 2.28 7.27
N MET A 360 -2.30 3.03 6.49
CA MET A 360 -2.11 4.48 6.35
C MET A 360 -2.42 5.20 7.66
N HIS A 361 -3.52 4.87 8.35
CA HIS A 361 -3.82 5.42 9.67
C HIS A 361 -2.78 5.05 10.74
N GLN A 362 -2.27 3.83 10.71
CA GLN A 362 -1.19 3.40 11.60
C GLN A 362 0.10 4.17 11.29
N ALA A 363 0.37 4.49 10.02
CA ALA A 363 1.49 5.34 9.65
C ALA A 363 1.36 6.75 10.25
N LEU A 364 0.15 7.34 10.28
CA LEU A 364 -0.08 8.63 10.95
C LEU A 364 0.24 8.58 12.46
N VAL A 365 -0.06 7.46 13.12
CA VAL A 365 0.32 7.25 14.53
C VAL A 365 1.84 7.20 14.67
N MET A 366 2.52 6.46 13.78
CA MET A 366 3.98 6.32 13.79
C MET A 366 4.70 7.64 13.43
N ASP A 367 4.11 8.47 12.58
CA ASP A 367 4.59 9.82 12.30
C ASP A 367 4.59 10.67 13.58
N VAL A 368 3.48 10.65 14.33
CA VAL A 368 3.39 11.37 15.61
C VAL A 368 4.36 10.81 16.65
N GLU A 369 4.55 9.49 16.69
CA GLU A 369 5.59 8.84 17.52
C GLU A 369 7.00 9.29 17.13
N ALA A 370 7.25 9.60 15.86
CA ALA A 370 8.50 10.19 15.38
C ALA A 370 8.63 11.70 15.67
N GLY A 371 7.60 12.33 16.24
CA GLY A 371 7.59 13.76 16.57
C GLY A 371 7.01 14.66 15.48
N VAL A 372 6.31 14.10 14.49
CA VAL A 372 5.55 14.88 13.51
C VAL A 372 4.32 15.49 14.20
N PRO A 373 4.03 16.80 14.04
CA PRO A 373 2.82 17.38 14.59
C PRO A 373 1.56 16.69 14.03
N PRO A 374 0.52 16.42 14.84
CA PRO A 374 -0.70 15.75 14.37
C PRO A 374 -1.37 16.41 13.15
N MET A 375 -1.36 17.75 13.08
CA MET A 375 -1.85 18.48 11.90
C MET A 375 -1.04 18.12 10.64
N THR A 376 0.28 18.04 10.73
CA THR A 376 1.15 17.65 9.60
C THR A 376 0.92 16.20 9.19
N ALA A 377 0.68 15.30 10.15
CA ALA A 377 0.29 13.92 9.85
C ALA A 377 -1.08 13.87 9.13
N ILE A 378 -2.08 14.65 9.55
CA ILE A 378 -3.36 14.73 8.81
C ILE A 378 -3.13 15.23 7.37
N GLN A 379 -2.25 16.21 7.18
CA GLN A 379 -1.89 16.72 5.85
C GLN A 379 -1.19 15.67 4.98
N SER A 380 -0.40 14.78 5.58
CA SER A 380 0.29 13.71 4.86
C SER A 380 -0.69 12.73 4.22
N ALA A 381 -1.88 12.54 4.78
CA ALA A 381 -2.96 11.70 4.20
C ALA A 381 -4.08 12.51 3.50
N THR A 382 -3.87 13.81 3.25
CA THR A 382 -4.87 14.69 2.59
C THR A 382 -4.21 15.63 1.58
N LEU A 383 -3.97 16.88 1.95
CA LEU A 383 -3.53 17.95 1.04
C LEU A 383 -2.16 17.68 0.42
N ASN A 384 -1.23 17.05 1.15
CA ASN A 384 0.10 16.76 0.61
C ASN A 384 0.02 15.72 -0.51
N VAL A 385 -0.87 14.72 -0.39
CA VAL A 385 -1.10 13.72 -1.45
C VAL A 385 -1.69 14.41 -2.67
N ALA A 386 -2.73 15.22 -2.48
CA ALA A 386 -3.39 15.93 -3.57
C ALA A 386 -2.42 16.89 -4.30
N ARG A 387 -1.56 17.61 -3.57
CA ARG A 387 -0.55 18.51 -4.16
C ARG A 387 0.50 17.75 -4.93
N THR A 388 1.04 16.68 -4.34
CA THR A 388 2.06 15.82 -4.97
C THR A 388 1.58 15.31 -6.33
N PHE A 389 0.31 14.94 -6.41
CA PHE A 389 -0.27 14.41 -7.64
C PHE A 389 -1.05 15.45 -8.48
N ARG A 390 -0.90 16.75 -8.18
CA ARG A 390 -1.49 17.87 -8.94
C ARG A 390 -3.01 17.81 -9.03
N LYS A 391 -3.64 17.31 -7.96
CA LYS A 391 -5.10 17.18 -7.79
C LYS A 391 -5.64 18.13 -6.72
N ASP A 392 -4.80 18.96 -6.11
CA ASP A 392 -5.15 19.85 -4.99
C ASP A 392 -6.10 20.99 -5.36
N LYS A 393 -6.27 21.28 -6.66
CA LYS A 393 -7.34 22.18 -7.12
C LYS A 393 -8.72 21.69 -6.67
N ASP A 394 -8.95 20.38 -6.67
CA ASP A 394 -10.25 19.77 -6.40
C ASP A 394 -10.29 18.97 -5.09
N TYR A 395 -9.16 18.51 -4.57
CA TYR A 395 -9.11 17.53 -3.46
C TYR A 395 -8.13 17.92 -2.34
N GLY A 396 -8.23 17.21 -1.21
CA GLY A 396 -7.25 17.25 -0.12
C GLY A 396 -7.47 18.34 0.94
N SER A 397 -8.44 19.24 0.76
CA SER A 397 -8.86 20.21 1.80
C SER A 397 -10.34 20.58 1.68
N VAL A 398 -10.91 21.07 2.77
CA VAL A 398 -12.31 21.53 2.85
C VAL A 398 -12.34 23.03 2.59
N GLU A 399 -12.35 23.40 1.31
CA GLU A 399 -12.33 24.79 0.86
C GLU A 399 -13.43 25.03 -0.19
N PRO A 400 -14.06 26.23 -0.23
CA PRO A 400 -15.07 26.54 -1.22
C PRO A 400 -14.59 26.27 -2.65
N GLY A 401 -15.46 25.67 -3.45
CA GLY A 401 -15.20 25.28 -4.83
C GLY A 401 -14.58 23.89 -4.99
N LYS A 402 -13.96 23.28 -3.97
CA LYS A 402 -13.40 21.92 -4.05
C LYS A 402 -14.49 20.84 -4.01
N VAL A 403 -14.13 19.62 -4.43
CA VAL A 403 -15.00 18.45 -4.40
C VAL A 403 -15.31 18.09 -2.95
N ALA A 404 -16.58 17.80 -2.68
CA ALA A 404 -17.10 17.56 -1.34
C ALA A 404 -16.83 16.11 -0.88
N ASP A 405 -15.57 15.83 -0.55
CA ASP A 405 -15.14 14.60 0.09
C ASP A 405 -14.77 14.86 1.55
N LEU A 406 -15.40 14.15 2.48
CA LEU A 406 -15.21 14.32 3.93
C LEU A 406 -15.10 12.98 4.63
N SER A 407 -14.24 12.93 5.66
CA SER A 407 -14.24 11.88 6.67
C SER A 407 -14.63 12.49 8.02
N ILE A 408 -15.70 11.98 8.62
CA ILE A 408 -16.21 12.45 9.90
C ILE A 408 -15.87 11.41 10.95
N VAL A 409 -15.07 11.80 11.93
CA VAL A 409 -14.55 10.91 12.98
C VAL A 409 -15.07 11.31 14.34
N GLU A 410 -15.12 10.34 15.25
CA GLU A 410 -15.33 10.60 16.67
C GLU A 410 -14.02 10.99 17.35
N GLY A 411 -14.07 11.95 18.27
CA GLY A 411 -12.90 12.44 19.00
C GLY A 411 -12.13 13.56 18.28
N ASP A 412 -10.95 13.87 18.82
CA ASP A 412 -10.08 14.96 18.37
C ASP A 412 -8.73 14.44 17.86
N PRO A 413 -8.55 14.34 16.52
CA PRO A 413 -7.29 13.90 15.91
C PRO A 413 -6.06 14.74 16.25
N LEU A 414 -6.22 15.99 16.70
CA LEU A 414 -5.09 16.83 17.10
C LEU A 414 -4.61 16.52 18.53
N LYS A 415 -5.43 15.82 19.33
CA LYS A 415 -5.07 15.33 20.68
C LYS A 415 -4.62 13.88 20.66
N ASP A 416 -5.30 13.04 19.89
CA ASP A 416 -4.92 11.65 19.66
C ASP A 416 -5.14 11.32 18.17
N ILE A 417 -4.04 11.23 17.41
CA ILE A 417 -4.08 10.99 15.96
C ILE A 417 -4.75 9.66 15.61
N TRP A 418 -4.85 8.73 16.58
CA TRP A 418 -5.63 7.51 16.43
C TRP A 418 -7.07 7.74 16.01
N MET A 419 -7.67 8.86 16.44
CA MET A 419 -9.08 9.18 16.15
C MET A 419 -9.36 9.27 14.65
N THR A 420 -8.35 9.48 13.80
CA THR A 420 -8.50 9.50 12.34
C THR A 420 -9.15 8.23 11.76
N GLN A 421 -9.01 7.08 12.42
CA GLN A 421 -9.59 5.81 11.95
C GLN A 421 -10.95 5.45 12.57
N ASN A 422 -11.43 6.24 13.54
CA ASN A 422 -12.74 6.04 14.18
C ASN A 422 -13.84 6.75 13.39
N VAL A 423 -14.00 6.32 12.13
CA VAL A 423 -14.88 6.94 11.14
C VAL A 423 -16.34 6.60 11.43
N LYS A 424 -17.18 7.63 11.45
CA LYS A 424 -18.63 7.53 11.68
C LYS A 424 -19.45 7.84 10.44
N MET A 425 -18.89 8.61 9.52
CA MET A 425 -19.55 8.97 8.28
C MET A 425 -18.50 9.35 7.25
N VAL A 426 -18.77 8.99 6.00
CA VAL A 426 -18.04 9.44 4.83
C VAL A 426 -18.99 10.20 3.92
N VAL A 427 -18.53 11.31 3.38
CA VAL A 427 -19.18 12.00 2.26
C VAL A 427 -18.24 11.91 1.07
N MET A 428 -18.74 11.47 -0.08
CA MET A 428 -17.99 11.45 -1.34
C MET A 428 -18.82 12.07 -2.44
N ASP A 429 -18.22 12.95 -3.24
CA ASP A 429 -18.91 13.72 -4.28
C ASP A 429 -20.21 14.37 -3.73
N GLY A 430 -20.16 14.84 -2.49
CA GLY A 430 -21.28 15.46 -1.78
C GLY A 430 -22.41 14.53 -1.35
N LYS A 431 -22.23 13.20 -1.44
CA LYS A 431 -23.21 12.19 -1.02
C LYS A 431 -22.73 11.45 0.21
N VAL A 432 -23.62 11.23 1.17
CA VAL A 432 -23.32 10.36 2.32
C VAL A 432 -23.15 8.93 1.81
N ILE A 433 -22.04 8.31 2.18
CA ILE A 433 -21.68 6.95 1.80
C ILE A 433 -21.93 6.04 3.00
N ASP A 434 -22.63 4.95 2.77
CA ASP A 434 -22.67 3.84 3.71
C ASP A 434 -21.24 3.30 3.89
N ILE A 435 -20.77 3.14 5.12
CA ILE A 435 -19.42 2.67 5.47
C ILE A 435 -19.39 1.28 6.09
N GLY A 436 -20.55 0.60 6.13
CA GLY A 436 -20.66 -0.78 6.58
C GLY A 436 -20.00 -1.76 5.62
N PHE A 437 -19.69 -2.95 6.14
CA PHE A 437 -19.31 -4.11 5.34
C PHE A 437 -20.54 -4.91 4.94
N HIS A 438 -20.60 -5.36 3.68
CA HIS A 438 -21.79 -6.00 3.09
C HIS A 438 -21.52 -7.35 2.44
N LYS A 439 -20.32 -7.94 2.62
CA LYS A 439 -19.85 -9.08 1.82
C LYS A 439 -19.92 -8.79 0.32
N TYR A 440 -19.63 -7.54 -0.05
CA TYR A 440 -19.69 -7.08 -1.42
C TYR A 440 -18.69 -7.86 -2.30
N LYS A 441 -19.15 -8.33 -3.46
CA LYS A 441 -18.28 -8.94 -4.47
C LYS A 441 -18.06 -7.96 -5.61
N ASN A 442 -16.79 -7.70 -5.92
CA ASN A 442 -16.42 -6.90 -7.07
C ASN A 442 -16.91 -7.57 -8.36
N PRO A 443 -17.66 -6.88 -9.24
CA PRO A 443 -18.17 -7.47 -10.47
C PRO A 443 -17.08 -7.76 -11.50
N ILE A 444 -15.87 -7.24 -11.32
CA ILE A 444 -14.72 -7.45 -12.19
C ILE A 444 -13.59 -7.99 -11.32
N PRO A 445 -13.53 -9.32 -11.08
CA PRO A 445 -12.55 -9.88 -10.18
C PRO A 445 -11.13 -9.63 -10.66
N SER A 446 -10.19 -9.51 -9.72
CA SER A 446 -8.77 -9.40 -10.03
C SER A 446 -8.30 -10.76 -10.57
N PHE A 447 -7.71 -10.77 -11.77
CA PHE A 447 -7.11 -11.99 -12.35
C PHE A 447 -5.63 -12.15 -11.98
N TYR A 448 -5.09 -11.26 -11.15
CA TYR A 448 -3.68 -11.19 -10.80
C TYR A 448 -3.50 -11.13 -9.28
N SER A 449 -2.35 -11.61 -8.78
CA SER A 449 -1.94 -11.46 -7.39
C SER A 449 -0.50 -11.01 -7.31
N TYR A 450 -0.24 -9.93 -6.56
CA TYR A 450 1.11 -9.50 -6.14
C TYR A 450 1.95 -10.60 -5.48
N GLN A 451 1.26 -11.62 -4.97
CA GLN A 451 1.79 -12.78 -4.28
C GLN A 451 1.62 -14.01 -5.15
N SER A 452 2.04 -13.86 -6.41
CA SER A 452 2.04 -14.89 -7.44
C SER A 452 2.77 -16.13 -6.94
N LEU A 453 2.20 -17.28 -7.24
CA LEU A 453 2.85 -18.56 -6.99
C LEU A 453 4.18 -18.61 -7.77
N PRO A 454 5.25 -19.20 -7.21
CA PRO A 454 6.45 -19.48 -8.00
C PRO A 454 6.06 -20.30 -9.23
N PRO A 455 6.55 -19.94 -10.44
CA PRO A 455 6.18 -20.65 -11.65
C PRO A 455 6.65 -22.09 -11.58
N ASN A 456 7.89 -22.34 -11.16
CA ASN A 456 8.47 -23.68 -11.07
C ASN A 456 8.67 -24.12 -9.61
N LEU A 457 8.44 -25.40 -9.36
CA LEU A 457 8.59 -26.02 -8.05
C LEU A 457 9.66 -27.12 -8.10
N GLU A 458 10.50 -27.15 -7.07
CA GLU A 458 11.33 -28.30 -6.71
C GLU A 458 10.71 -28.97 -5.48
N ILE A 459 10.66 -30.30 -5.44
CA ILE A 459 10.14 -31.03 -4.28
C ILE A 459 11.14 -32.06 -3.77
N SER A 460 11.13 -32.30 -2.45
CA SER A 460 11.94 -33.33 -1.81
C SER A 460 11.19 -33.95 -0.62
N PRO A 461 11.13 -35.29 -0.49
CA PRO A 461 11.70 -36.29 -1.41
C PRO A 461 10.92 -36.38 -2.73
N LEU A 462 11.57 -36.92 -3.77
CA LEU A 462 10.93 -37.22 -5.07
C LEU A 462 10.25 -38.59 -5.11
N PHE A 463 10.59 -39.48 -4.17
CA PHE A 463 10.09 -40.85 -4.11
C PHE A 463 9.61 -41.20 -2.70
N LEU A 464 8.42 -41.79 -2.61
CA LEU A 464 7.86 -42.40 -1.40
C LEU A 464 7.39 -43.82 -1.70
N ILE A 465 7.09 -44.59 -0.65
CA ILE A 465 6.46 -45.91 -0.77
C ILE A 465 4.99 -45.77 -0.37
N GLU A 466 4.06 -46.42 -1.09
CA GLU A 466 2.64 -46.31 -0.78
C GLU A 466 2.34 -46.70 0.68
N ARG A 467 1.40 -45.97 1.29
CA ARG A 467 1.01 -46.16 2.70
C ARG A 467 2.16 -46.00 3.71
N THR A 468 3.23 -45.29 3.36
CA THR A 468 4.29 -44.88 4.32
C THR A 468 4.11 -43.43 4.75
N GLY A 469 4.69 -43.08 5.91
CA GLY A 469 4.58 -41.74 6.49
C GLY A 469 3.95 -41.73 7.89
N PRO A 470 3.57 -40.55 8.42
CA PRO A 470 3.55 -39.26 7.74
C PRO A 470 4.94 -38.78 7.32
N THR A 471 5.05 -38.17 6.14
CA THR A 471 6.33 -37.66 5.60
C THR A 471 6.24 -36.16 5.35
N VAL A 472 7.32 -35.44 5.68
CA VAL A 472 7.46 -34.02 5.34
C VAL A 472 7.94 -33.91 3.89
N LEU A 473 7.09 -33.35 3.03
CA LEU A 473 7.41 -32.93 1.67
C LEU A 473 7.85 -31.47 1.70
N LYS A 474 9.13 -31.22 1.41
CA LYS A 474 9.65 -29.88 1.17
C LYS A 474 9.31 -29.46 -0.24
N VAL A 475 8.73 -28.28 -0.39
CA VAL A 475 8.39 -27.66 -1.68
C VAL A 475 9.14 -26.34 -1.76
N ARG A 476 10.00 -26.19 -2.77
CA ARG A 476 10.85 -25.02 -2.99
C ARG A 476 10.54 -24.37 -4.33
N GLY A 477 10.83 -23.08 -4.41
CA GLY A 477 10.66 -22.28 -5.62
C GLY A 477 11.54 -21.03 -5.56
N GLU A 478 11.62 -20.31 -6.67
CA GLU A 478 12.39 -19.06 -6.80
C GLU A 478 11.73 -17.87 -6.08
N GLY A 479 11.37 -18.05 -4.81
CA GLY A 479 10.70 -17.03 -4.01
C GLY A 479 9.18 -16.99 -4.20
N GLY A 480 8.55 -15.92 -3.72
CA GLY A 480 7.12 -15.67 -3.93
C GLY A 480 6.17 -16.54 -3.10
N MET A 481 6.65 -17.42 -2.22
CA MET A 481 5.79 -18.20 -1.32
C MET A 481 5.31 -17.36 -0.14
N TRP A 482 4.08 -17.63 0.31
CA TRP A 482 3.45 -16.92 1.42
C TRP A 482 2.71 -17.87 2.38
N PRO A 483 2.40 -17.41 3.62
CA PRO A 483 1.74 -18.26 4.62
C PRO A 483 0.34 -18.78 4.26
N PHE A 484 -0.35 -18.16 3.29
CA PHE A 484 -1.66 -18.60 2.79
C PHE A 484 -1.55 -19.52 1.57
N HIS A 485 -0.35 -19.84 1.10
CA HIS A 485 -0.18 -20.86 0.06
C HIS A 485 -0.34 -22.25 0.66
N ARG A 486 -0.93 -23.15 -0.12
CA ARG A 486 -1.15 -24.56 0.24
C ARG A 486 -0.49 -25.43 -0.82
N VAL A 487 0.20 -26.47 -0.36
CA VAL A 487 0.68 -27.54 -1.24
C VAL A 487 -0.51 -28.44 -1.55
N MET A 488 -0.72 -28.70 -2.83
CA MET A 488 -1.77 -29.57 -3.32
C MET A 488 -1.14 -30.88 -3.82
N LEU A 489 -1.79 -32.00 -3.55
CA LEU A 489 -1.43 -33.33 -4.05
C LEU A 489 -2.61 -33.87 -4.86
N ASN A 490 -2.45 -33.99 -6.18
CA ASN A 490 -3.55 -34.30 -7.12
C ASN A 490 -4.77 -33.39 -6.96
N GLY A 491 -4.55 -32.10 -6.64
CA GLY A 491 -5.61 -31.12 -6.43
C GLY A 491 -6.21 -31.10 -5.01
N GLU A 492 -5.80 -32.01 -4.13
CA GLU A 492 -6.23 -32.04 -2.72
C GLU A 492 -5.22 -31.33 -1.81
N PRO A 493 -5.66 -30.44 -0.90
CA PRO A 493 -4.73 -29.67 -0.06
C PRO A 493 -4.07 -30.56 1.00
N LEU A 494 -2.76 -30.38 1.18
CA LEU A 494 -1.99 -30.98 2.27
C LEU A 494 -1.87 -30.01 3.46
N PRO A 495 -1.77 -30.52 4.71
CA PRO A 495 -1.36 -29.71 5.85
C PRO A 495 -0.01 -29.04 5.56
N THR A 496 -0.02 -27.73 5.40
CA THR A 496 1.12 -26.94 4.90
C THR A 496 1.61 -25.97 5.97
N ARG A 497 2.93 -25.90 6.15
CA ARG A 497 3.65 -24.97 7.02
C ARG A 497 4.53 -24.05 6.18
N PHE A 498 4.43 -22.76 6.44
CA PHE A 498 5.33 -21.76 5.84
C PHE A 498 6.69 -21.78 6.52
N VAL A 499 7.76 -21.92 5.73
CA VAL A 499 9.14 -21.88 6.22
C VAL A 499 9.78 -20.55 5.84
N SER A 500 9.80 -20.22 4.54
CA SER A 500 10.37 -18.98 4.02
C SER A 500 9.70 -18.58 2.70
N LYS A 501 10.10 -17.43 2.14
CA LYS A 501 9.61 -17.00 0.81
C LYS A 501 9.94 -17.99 -0.31
N SER A 502 10.86 -18.93 -0.08
CA SER A 502 11.30 -19.92 -1.07
C SER A 502 11.05 -21.37 -0.64
N GLU A 503 10.44 -21.60 0.53
CA GLU A 503 10.18 -22.95 1.02
C GLU A 503 8.86 -23.05 1.81
N LEU A 504 8.07 -24.07 1.46
CA LEU A 504 6.95 -24.61 2.22
C LEU A 504 7.25 -26.05 2.62
N GLU A 505 6.67 -26.49 3.72
CA GLU A 505 6.66 -27.91 4.11
C GLU A 505 5.22 -28.40 4.16
N ALA A 506 4.95 -29.57 3.57
CA ALA A 506 3.65 -30.20 3.60
C ALA A 506 3.72 -31.61 4.19
N ILE A 507 2.68 -32.02 4.91
CA ILE A 507 2.60 -33.38 5.48
C ILE A 507 1.84 -34.28 4.51
N VAL A 508 2.54 -35.26 3.94
CA VAL A 508 1.95 -36.34 3.16
C VAL A 508 1.61 -37.48 4.10
N SER A 509 0.31 -37.76 4.28
CA SER A 509 -0.15 -38.88 5.11
C SER A 509 -0.07 -40.21 4.35
N PRO A 510 0.00 -41.36 5.06
CA PRO A 510 -0.07 -42.68 4.42
C PRO A 510 -1.30 -42.85 3.51
N GLU A 511 -2.43 -42.26 3.87
CA GLU A 511 -3.69 -42.31 3.13
C GLU A 511 -3.63 -41.50 1.83
N ALA A 512 -2.94 -40.35 1.85
CA ALA A 512 -2.77 -39.51 0.67
C ALA A 512 -1.99 -40.21 -0.45
N ILE A 513 -1.14 -41.19 -0.09
CA ILE A 513 -0.36 -42.03 -1.02
C ILE A 513 -0.73 -43.50 -0.90
N ALA A 514 -2.02 -43.81 -0.85
CA ALA A 514 -2.51 -45.19 -0.66
C ALA A 514 -2.25 -46.16 -1.83
N LYS A 515 -1.80 -45.65 -2.99
CA LYS A 515 -1.52 -46.42 -4.21
C LYS A 515 -0.21 -45.96 -4.85
N ALA A 516 0.56 -46.89 -5.39
CA ALA A 516 1.68 -46.57 -6.26
C ALA A 516 1.21 -45.76 -7.49
N GLY A 517 2.02 -44.78 -7.91
CA GLY A 517 1.69 -43.89 -9.02
C GLY A 517 2.54 -42.63 -9.05
N THR A 518 2.27 -41.76 -10.02
CA THR A 518 2.83 -40.39 -10.04
C THR A 518 1.76 -39.42 -9.58
N TYR A 519 2.09 -38.64 -8.57
CA TYR A 519 1.21 -37.64 -7.97
C TYR A 519 1.66 -36.24 -8.40
N ILE A 520 0.71 -35.42 -8.82
CA ILE A 520 0.94 -34.03 -9.20
C ILE A 520 1.01 -33.20 -7.92
N VAL A 521 2.09 -32.43 -7.78
CA VAL A 521 2.26 -31.45 -6.72
C VAL A 521 2.18 -30.05 -7.32
N THR A 522 1.30 -29.24 -6.78
CA THR A 522 1.13 -27.83 -7.16
C THR A 522 1.01 -26.96 -5.91
N LEU A 523 1.08 -25.65 -6.07
CA LEU A 523 0.69 -24.68 -5.06
C LEU A 523 -0.61 -24.00 -5.44
N ARG A 524 -1.38 -23.63 -4.42
CA ARG A 524 -2.60 -22.83 -4.56
C ARG A 524 -2.66 -21.74 -3.50
N SER A 525 -3.25 -20.60 -3.85
CA SER A 525 -3.60 -19.55 -2.89
C SER A 525 -4.91 -19.92 -2.18
N GLU A 526 -4.86 -20.10 -0.85
CA GLU A 526 -6.02 -20.49 -0.06
C GLU A 526 -7.15 -19.44 -0.13
N GLY A 527 -8.37 -19.91 -0.35
CA GLY A 527 -9.57 -19.06 -0.39
C GLY A 527 -9.71 -18.22 -1.67
N GLU A 528 -8.89 -18.46 -2.68
CA GLU A 528 -8.87 -17.64 -3.89
C GLU A 528 -9.07 -18.47 -5.17
N ALA A 529 -9.72 -17.85 -6.15
CA ALA A 529 -9.99 -18.42 -7.46
C ALA A 529 -8.86 -18.12 -8.47
N LEU A 530 -7.60 -18.25 -8.01
CA LEU A 530 -6.42 -18.09 -8.86
C LEU A 530 -5.95 -19.43 -9.43
N PRO A 531 -5.27 -19.42 -10.60
CA PRO A 531 -4.60 -20.61 -11.11
C PRO A 531 -3.57 -21.16 -10.13
N GLU A 532 -3.38 -22.48 -10.15
CA GLU A 532 -2.29 -23.15 -9.44
C GLU A 532 -0.93 -22.90 -10.12
N SER A 533 0.17 -23.19 -9.43
CA SER A 533 1.53 -23.14 -9.98
C SER A 533 1.73 -24.19 -11.08
N ASN A 534 2.89 -24.17 -11.77
CA ASN A 534 3.25 -25.32 -12.59
C ASN A 534 3.41 -26.58 -11.73
N ARG A 535 3.31 -27.73 -12.40
CA ARG A 535 3.29 -29.06 -11.78
C ARG A 535 4.71 -29.55 -11.47
N ALA A 536 4.93 -29.96 -10.22
CA ALA A 536 5.97 -30.91 -9.85
C ALA A 536 5.38 -32.32 -9.72
N HIS A 537 6.23 -33.35 -9.66
CA HIS A 537 5.80 -34.74 -9.67
C HIS A 537 6.45 -35.53 -8.54
N LEU A 538 5.62 -36.11 -7.67
CA LEU A 538 6.02 -37.03 -6.61
C LEU A 538 5.76 -38.46 -7.07
N THR A 539 6.79 -39.31 -7.08
CA THR A 539 6.63 -40.73 -7.43
C THR A 539 6.38 -41.54 -6.16
N VAL A 540 5.35 -42.39 -6.19
CA VAL A 540 5.03 -43.33 -5.12
C VAL A 540 5.21 -44.75 -5.66
N GLY A 541 6.12 -45.51 -5.06
CA GLY A 541 6.37 -46.91 -5.38
C GLY A 541 5.51 -47.87 -4.56
N PHE A 542 5.59 -49.15 -4.92
CA PHE A 542 4.86 -50.23 -4.26
C PHE A 542 5.40 -50.51 -2.87
N LYS A 543 4.50 -50.88 -1.95
CA LYS A 543 4.87 -51.42 -0.65
C LYS A 543 5.38 -52.85 -0.86
N PRO A 544 6.58 -53.20 -0.35
CA PRO A 544 7.09 -54.57 -0.43
C PRO A 544 6.18 -55.59 0.25
#